data_AF-A0A853CG74-F1
#
_entry.id   AF-A0A853CG74-F1
#
_cell.length_a   1.000
_cell.length_b   1.000
_cell.length_c   1.000
_cell.angle_alpha   90.00
_cell.angle_beta   90.00
_cell.angle_gamma   90.00
#
_symmetry.space_group_name_H-M   'P 1'
#
loop_
_entity.id
_entity.type
_entity.pdbx_description
1 polymer ?
#
loop_
_entity_poly.entity_id
_entity_poly.type
_entity_poly.pdbx_seq_one_letter_code
_entity_poly.pdbx_strand_id
1 'polypeptide(L)'
;MSAPTADRAEVTYLATVQLPYRDVRSASLGLRAELKHRVRSIGGGDADWDSLVLRGPVPVLDRRGRQWWEYTATVRGPSGGPSADKAPAVPQD
;
A
#
# COMPACT_ATOMS: atom_id res chain seq x y z
N MET A 1 6.23 -38.33 5.60
CA MET A 1 7.09 -37.16 5.34
C MET A 1 6.19 -36.04 4.84
N SER A 2 5.81 -35.11 5.72
CA SER A 2 5.04 -33.92 5.32
C SER A 2 5.97 -32.97 4.56
N ALA A 3 5.56 -32.56 3.36
CA ALA A 3 6.26 -31.54 2.59
C ALA A 3 6.39 -30.24 3.41
N PRO A 4 7.45 -29.44 3.22
CA PRO A 4 7.51 -28.11 3.81
C PRO A 4 6.28 -27.36 3.31
N THR A 5 5.41 -26.93 4.23
CA THR A 5 4.40 -25.92 3.97
C THR A 5 5.15 -24.77 3.33
N ALA A 6 4.99 -24.57 2.02
CA ALA A 6 5.58 -23.45 1.32
C ALA A 6 5.18 -22.22 2.11
N ASP A 7 6.18 -21.59 2.73
CA ASP A 7 6.08 -20.33 3.44
C ASP A 7 5.48 -19.34 2.44
N ARG A 8 4.15 -19.16 2.51
CA ARG A 8 3.45 -18.27 1.59
C ARG A 8 3.92 -16.87 1.95
N ALA A 9 4.90 -16.38 1.19
CA ALA A 9 5.49 -15.08 1.41
C ALA A 9 4.41 -13.99 1.47
N GLU A 10 4.14 -13.48 2.67
CA GLU A 10 3.12 -12.48 2.93
C GLU A 10 3.46 -11.17 2.18
N VAL A 11 2.51 -10.63 1.41
CA VAL A 11 2.72 -9.37 0.69
C VAL A 11 2.11 -8.24 1.50
N THR A 12 2.87 -7.16 1.71
CA THR A 12 2.35 -5.94 2.32
C THR A 12 2.01 -4.93 1.23
N TYR A 13 0.73 -4.58 1.15
CA TYR A 13 0.25 -3.50 0.29
C TYR A 13 0.38 -2.18 1.03
N LEU A 14 0.82 -1.13 0.32
CA LEU A 14 1.01 0.22 0.87
C LEU A 14 0.27 1.24 -0.01
N ALA A 15 -0.31 2.26 0.63
CA ALA A 15 -0.86 3.44 -0.02
C ALA A 15 -0.52 4.70 0.79
N THR A 16 -0.38 5.84 0.11
CA THR A 16 -0.07 7.13 0.73
C THR A 16 -0.97 8.21 0.15
N VAL A 17 -1.40 9.16 0.99
CA VAL A 17 -2.16 10.35 0.58
C VAL A 17 -1.65 11.58 1.32
N GLN A 18 -1.70 12.74 0.66
CA GLN A 18 -1.40 14.03 1.25
C GLN A 18 -2.66 14.89 1.26
N LEU A 19 -3.00 15.45 2.41
CA LEU A 19 -4.15 16.33 2.60
C LEU A 19 -3.72 17.73 3.05
N PRO A 20 -4.43 18.80 2.65
CA PRO A 20 -4.14 20.15 3.10
C PRO A 20 -4.48 20.37 4.59
N TYR A 21 -5.28 19.49 5.19
CA TYR A 21 -5.73 19.55 6.59
C TYR A 21 -5.54 18.21 7.30
N ARG A 22 -5.45 18.24 8.65
CA ARG A 22 -5.35 17.04 9.48
C ARG A 22 -6.70 16.29 9.57
N ASP A 23 -7.12 15.65 8.48
CA ASP A 23 -8.33 14.85 8.44
C ASP A 23 -8.03 13.34 8.36
N VAL A 24 -7.92 12.72 9.55
CA VAL A 24 -7.65 11.28 9.69
C VAL A 24 -8.78 10.44 9.09
N ARG A 25 -10.04 10.89 9.19
CA ARG A 25 -11.20 10.10 8.74
C ARG A 25 -11.22 10.02 7.22
N SER A 26 -11.08 11.16 6.55
CA SER A 26 -11.02 11.22 5.09
C SER A 26 -9.79 10.50 4.55
N ALA A 27 -8.63 10.65 5.21
CA ALA A 27 -7.42 9.89 4.86
C ALA A 27 -7.66 8.38 4.95
N SER A 28 -8.25 7.90 6.04
CA SER A 28 -8.53 6.47 6.26
C SER A 28 -9.44 5.88 5.18
N LEU A 29 -10.51 6.60 4.81
CA LEU A 29 -11.46 6.17 3.78
C LEU A 29 -10.79 6.09 2.40
N GLY A 30 -10.04 7.13 2.02
CA GLY A 30 -9.33 7.18 0.75
C GLY A 30 -8.25 6.11 0.64
N LEU A 31 -7.43 5.96 1.67
CA LEU A 31 -6.38 4.95 1.73
C LEU A 31 -6.94 3.53 1.69
N ARG A 32 -8.05 3.26 2.39
CA ARG A 32 -8.72 1.94 2.33
C ARG A 32 -9.27 1.65 0.93
N ALA A 33 -9.83 2.64 0.25
CA ALA A 33 -10.32 2.48 -1.12
C ALA A 33 -9.16 2.18 -2.09
N GLU A 34 -8.05 2.90 -1.97
CA GLU A 34 -6.85 2.69 -2.78
C GLU A 34 -6.22 1.31 -2.52
N LEU A 35 -6.10 0.88 -1.26
CA LEU A 35 -5.61 -0.45 -0.93
C LEU A 35 -6.52 -1.55 -1.50
N LYS A 36 -7.85 -1.40 -1.44
CA LYS A 36 -8.78 -2.35 -2.07
C LYS A 36 -8.55 -2.45 -3.58
N HIS A 37 -8.29 -1.32 -4.23
CA HIS A 37 -7.98 -1.31 -5.66
C HIS A 37 -6.67 -2.07 -5.95
N ARG A 38 -5.61 -1.81 -5.19
CA ARG A 38 -4.30 -2.48 -5.33
C ARG A 38 -4.36 -3.98 -5.07
N VAL A 39 -5.07 -4.41 -4.03
CA VAL A 39 -5.23 -5.84 -3.72
C VAL A 39 -5.89 -6.56 -4.91
N ARG A 40 -6.96 -5.96 -5.47
CA ARG A 40 -7.67 -6.51 -6.64
C ARG A 40 -6.84 -6.51 -7.92
N SER A 41 -6.04 -5.47 -8.17
CA SER A 41 -5.30 -5.32 -9.42
C SER A 41 -4.20 -6.38 -9.61
N ILE A 42 -3.67 -6.95 -8.52
CA ILE A 42 -2.59 -7.96 -8.56
C ILE A 42 -3.18 -9.38 -8.56
N GLY A 43 -4.51 -9.54 -8.62
CA GLY A 43 -5.16 -10.84 -8.47
C GLY A 43 -4.94 -11.49 -7.10
N GLY A 44 -4.50 -10.68 -6.11
CA GLY A 44 -4.38 -11.13 -4.73
C GLY A 44 -5.76 -11.47 -4.22
N GLY A 45 -5.89 -12.61 -3.54
CA GLY A 45 -7.10 -12.97 -2.80
C GLY A 45 -7.43 -11.96 -1.70
N ASP A 46 -8.29 -12.33 -0.76
CA ASP A 46 -8.72 -11.40 0.28
C ASP A 46 -7.54 -11.00 1.19
N ALA A 47 -7.21 -9.71 1.17
CA ALA A 47 -6.29 -9.10 2.12
C ALA A 47 -6.85 -9.21 3.54
N ASP A 48 -5.95 -9.34 4.51
CA ASP A 48 -6.28 -9.31 5.93
C ASP A 48 -6.56 -7.85 6.33
N TRP A 49 -7.82 -7.41 6.20
CA TRP A 49 -8.23 -6.05 6.54
C TRP A 49 -8.12 -5.73 8.03
N ASP A 50 -8.01 -6.73 8.90
CA ASP A 50 -7.77 -6.52 10.34
C ASP A 50 -6.32 -6.16 10.62
N SER A 51 -5.39 -6.46 9.70
CA SER A 51 -4.00 -6.00 9.73
C SER A 51 -3.81 -4.56 9.23
N LEU A 52 -4.88 -3.83 8.91
CA LEU A 52 -4.77 -2.48 8.37
C LEU A 52 -4.19 -1.52 9.42
N VAL A 53 -3.02 -0.96 9.12
CA VAL A 53 -2.35 0.02 9.98
C VAL A 53 -2.27 1.35 9.26
N LEU A 54 -2.81 2.39 9.89
CA LEU A 54 -2.65 3.78 9.46
C LEU A 54 -1.50 4.44 10.23
N ARG A 55 -0.66 5.20 9.51
CA ARG A 55 0.42 6.02 10.06
C ARG A 55 0.26 7.48 9.63
N GLY A 56 0.78 8.39 10.46
CA GLY A 56 0.63 9.83 10.30
C GLY A 56 -0.46 10.41 11.22
N PRO A 57 -0.78 11.72 11.09
CA PRO A 57 -0.27 12.64 10.07
C PRO A 57 1.19 13.04 10.29
N VAL A 58 1.98 13.01 9.21
CA VAL A 58 3.33 13.58 9.18
C VAL A 58 3.28 14.92 8.43
N PRO A 59 3.82 16.03 8.99
CA PRO A 59 3.92 17.28 8.25
C PRO A 59 4.96 17.13 7.14
N VAL A 60 4.57 17.49 5.91
CA VAL A 60 5.47 17.53 4.75
C VAL A 60 5.30 18.86 4.03
N LEU A 61 6.34 19.31 3.30
CA LEU A 61 6.26 20.51 2.47
C LEU A 61 6.08 20.12 1.01
N ASP A 62 5.16 20.80 0.32
CA ASP A 62 5.10 20.71 -1.14
C ASP A 62 6.23 21.51 -1.80
N ARG A 63 6.33 21.41 -3.14
CA ARG A 63 7.34 22.13 -3.94
C ARG A 63 7.25 23.67 -3.82
N ARG A 64 6.15 24.20 -3.28
CA ARG A 64 5.91 25.64 -3.06
C ARG A 64 6.11 26.03 -1.59
N GLY A 65 6.61 25.11 -0.75
CA GLY A 65 6.81 25.34 0.68
C GLY A 65 5.53 25.38 1.50
N ARG A 66 4.38 24.96 0.95
CA ARG A 66 3.14 24.86 1.73
C ARG A 66 3.13 23.56 2.51
N GLN A 67 2.60 23.61 3.71
CA GLN A 67 2.47 22.44 4.57
C GLN A 67 1.29 21.56 4.13
N TRP A 68 1.56 20.26 4.05
CA TRP A 68 0.60 19.18 3.83
C TRP A 68 0.74 18.13 4.93
N TRP A 69 -0.28 17.29 5.05
CA TRP A 69 -0.32 16.19 6.00
C TRP A 69 -0.32 14.87 5.26
N GLU A 70 0.78 14.13 5.39
CA GLU A 70 0.92 12.82 4.79
C GLU A 70 0.39 11.74 5.73
N TYR A 71 -0.37 10.82 5.13
CA TYR A 71 -0.86 9.61 5.76
C TYR A 71 -0.48 8.41 4.91
N THR A 72 -0.08 7.34 5.57
CA THR A 72 0.27 6.08 4.91
C THR A 72 -0.52 4.96 5.55
N ALA A 73 -1.07 4.07 4.74
CA ALA A 73 -1.70 2.85 5.23
C ALA A 73 -1.04 1.61 4.65
N THR A 74 -0.95 0.56 5.46
CA THR A 74 -0.52 -0.76 5.02
C THR A 74 -1.57 -1.82 5.34
N VAL A 75 -1.67 -2.86 4.52
CA VAL A 75 -2.47 -4.07 4.80
C VAL A 75 -1.71 -5.30 4.31
N ARG A 76 -1.79 -6.39 5.05
CA ARG A 76 -1.22 -7.68 4.65
C ARG A 76 -2.17 -8.37 3.69
N GLY A 77 -1.64 -9.06 2.70
CA GLY A 77 -2.45 -9.88 1.81
C GLY A 77 -1.73 -11.15 1.36
N PRO A 78 -2.48 -12.07 0.75
CA PRO A 78 -1.94 -13.34 0.31
C PRO A 78 -0.84 -13.13 -0.72
N SER A 79 0.17 -13.98 -0.67
CA SER A 79 1.27 -14.04 -1.65
C SER A 79 0.70 -14.02 -3.06
N GLY A 80 0.75 -12.87 -3.74
CA GLY A 80 0.53 -12.83 -5.18
C GLY A 80 1.66 -13.63 -5.82
N GLY A 81 1.34 -14.71 -6.52
CA GLY A 81 2.32 -15.37 -7.39
C GLY A 81 2.95 -14.34 -8.33
N PRO A 82 4.19 -14.56 -8.82
CA PRO A 82 4.92 -13.53 -9.55
C PRO A 82 4.13 -13.11 -10.79
N SER A 83 3.53 -11.92 -10.74
CA SER A 83 3.22 -11.16 -11.94
C SER A 83 4.55 -10.63 -12.46
N ALA A 84 5.28 -11.51 -13.15
CA ALA A 84 6.37 -11.10 -14.03
C ALA A 84 5.76 -10.35 -15.21
N ASP A 85 5.37 -9.09 -14.99
CA ASP A 85 5.30 -8.13 -16.09
C ASP A 85 5.50 -6.71 -15.56
N LYS A 86 6.51 -6.06 -16.16
CA LYS A 86 6.88 -4.65 -16.06
C LYS A 86 7.72 -4.17 -14.87
N ALA A 87 9.01 -4.55 -14.88
CA ALA A 87 10.06 -3.60 -14.53
C ALA A 87 10.11 -2.49 -15.62
N PRO A 88 10.25 -1.19 -15.28
CA PRO A 88 10.57 -0.20 -16.29
C PRO A 88 11.95 -0.50 -16.85
N ALA A 89 12.03 -0.71 -18.16
CA ALA A 89 13.29 -0.74 -18.89
C ALA A 89 14.02 0.58 -18.64
N VAL A 90 15.10 0.51 -17.88
CA VAL A 90 16.12 1.55 -17.86
C VAL A 90 17.08 1.18 -19.00
N PRO A 91 17.25 2.01 -20.03
CA PRO A 91 18.28 1.76 -21.03
C PRO A 91 19.65 1.88 -20.34
N GLN A 92 20.49 0.86 -20.49
CA GLN A 92 21.93 1.03 -20.28
C GLN A 92 22.51 1.53 -21.61
N ASP A 93 23.37 2.55 -21.51
CA ASP A 93 23.99 3.33 -22.59
C ASP A 93 24.38 2.56 -23.87
#